data_AF-A0A480AM36-F1
#
_entry.id   AF-A0A480AM36-F1
#
_cell.length_a   1.000
_cell.length_b   1.000
_cell.length_c   1.000
_cell.angle_alpha   90.00
_cell.angle_beta   90.00
_cell.angle_gamma   90.00
#
_symmetry.space_group_name_H-M   'P 1'
#
loop_
_entity.id
_entity.type
_entity.pdbx_description
1 polymer ?
#
loop_
_entity_poly.entity_id
_entity_poly.type
_entity_poly.pdbx_seq_one_letter_code
_entity_poly.pdbx_strand_id
1 'polypeptide(L)'
;MYGNRLYPEYLVFYLRSIAGRFEFECDATGASNSMQNISQEIVTNLWIPIPPIDEQNQIVDHIKANVLKLDNLTVAAKRTIELLQERRTALITAAVTGQISIKK
;
A
#
# COMPACT_ATOMS: atom_id res chain seq x y z
N MET A 1 -3.55 -26.53 -14.09
CA MET A 1 -3.17 -27.26 -12.85
C MET A 1 -1.85 -26.70 -12.31
N TYR A 2 -1.89 -25.62 -11.52
CA TYR A 2 -0.71 -25.01 -10.86
C TYR A 2 -0.74 -25.12 -9.33
N GLY A 3 -1.73 -25.83 -8.77
CA GLY A 3 -2.14 -25.74 -7.36
C GLY A 3 -1.10 -26.13 -6.30
N ASN A 4 0.09 -26.58 -6.69
CA ASN A 4 1.17 -26.95 -5.77
C ASN A 4 2.51 -26.24 -6.04
N ARG A 5 2.54 -25.27 -6.96
CA ARG A 5 3.77 -24.53 -7.36
C ARG A 5 3.66 -23.01 -7.22
N LEU A 6 2.47 -22.49 -6.93
CA LEU A 6 2.22 -21.05 -6.86
C LEU A 6 1.65 -20.67 -5.50
N TYR A 7 2.38 -19.84 -4.78
CA TYR A 7 1.95 -19.28 -3.51
C TYR A 7 0.91 -18.17 -3.79
N PRO A 8 -0.31 -18.25 -3.23
CA PRO A 8 -1.39 -17.31 -3.57
C PRO A 8 -1.02 -15.84 -3.32
N GLU A 9 -0.31 -15.56 -2.23
CA GLU A 9 0.08 -14.19 -1.89
C GLU A 9 1.13 -13.63 -2.85
N TYR A 10 2.05 -14.48 -3.33
CA TYR A 10 3.02 -14.09 -4.36
C TYR A 10 2.30 -13.64 -5.62
N LEU A 11 1.30 -14.40 -6.08
CA LEU A 11 0.49 -14.03 -7.24
C LEU A 11 -0.17 -12.66 -7.06
N VAL A 12 -0.78 -12.42 -5.89
CA VAL A 12 -1.41 -11.12 -5.59
C VAL A 12 -0.39 -9.98 -5.64
N PHE A 13 0.79 -10.15 -5.06
CA PHE A 13 1.83 -9.12 -5.12
C PHE A 13 2.37 -8.90 -6.53
N TYR A 14 2.54 -9.96 -7.32
CA TYR A 14 2.96 -9.86 -8.71
C TYR A 14 1.94 -9.11 -9.56
N LEU A 15 0.66 -9.48 -9.50
CA LEU A 15 -0.42 -8.80 -10.25
C LEU A 15 -0.57 -7.32 -9.87
N ARG A 16 -0.21 -6.96 -8.62
CA ARG A 16 -0.24 -5.57 -8.14
C ARG A 16 1.01 -4.79 -8.49
N SER A 17 2.10 -5.46 -8.88
CA SER A 17 3.35 -4.84 -9.29
C SER A 17 3.19 -4.10 -10.62
N ILE A 18 4.15 -3.24 -10.94
CA ILE A 18 4.15 -2.50 -12.21
C ILE A 18 4.14 -3.48 -13.40
N ALA A 19 4.94 -4.55 -13.33
CA ALA A 19 5.00 -5.55 -14.39
C ALA A 19 3.66 -6.27 -14.59
N GLY A 20 3.03 -6.71 -13.49
CA GLY A 20 1.72 -7.37 -13.55
C GLY A 20 0.60 -6.46 -14.04
N ARG A 21 0.64 -5.16 -13.70
CA ARG A 21 -0.32 -4.17 -14.22
C ARG A 21 -0.09 -3.79 -15.66
N PHE A 22 1.17 -3.71 -16.09
CA PHE A 22 1.51 -3.32 -17.46
C PHE A 22 0.87 -4.23 -18.50
N GLU A 23 0.86 -5.56 -18.26
CA GLU A 23 0.19 -6.51 -19.16
C GLU A 23 -1.32 -6.22 -19.28
N PHE A 24 -1.99 -5.84 -18.17
CA PHE A 24 -3.39 -5.44 -18.23
C PHE A 24 -3.59 -4.08 -18.90
N GLU A 25 -2.72 -3.11 -18.66
CA GLU A 25 -2.87 -1.74 -19.17
C GLU A 25 -2.63 -1.65 -20.68
N CYS A 26 -1.75 -2.49 -21.24
CA CYS A 26 -1.50 -2.55 -22.69
C CYS A 26 -2.68 -3.17 -23.46
N ASP A 27 -3.35 -4.15 -22.88
CA ASP A 27 -4.42 -4.91 -23.53
C ASP A 27 -5.83 -4.48 -23.09
N ALA A 28 -5.94 -3.62 -22.07
CA ALA A 28 -7.21 -3.08 -21.60
C ALA A 28 -7.86 -2.22 -22.68
N THR A 29 -9.00 -2.69 -23.18
CA THR A 29 -9.84 -1.94 -24.11
C THR A 29 -11.08 -1.42 -23.38
N GLY A 30 -11.35 -0.13 -23.52
CA GLY A 30 -12.47 0.54 -22.85
C GLY A 30 -12.51 2.04 -23.14
N ALA A 31 -13.71 2.62 -23.22
CA ALA A 31 -13.91 4.03 -23.58
C ALA A 31 -13.45 5.03 -22.49
N SER A 32 -13.07 4.56 -21.30
CA SER A 32 -12.64 5.39 -20.17
C SER A 32 -11.75 4.59 -19.20
N ASN A 33 -10.78 5.25 -18.56
CA ASN A 33 -9.94 4.68 -17.48
C ASN A 33 -10.74 4.10 -16.30
N SER A 34 -12.00 4.47 -16.17
CA SER A 34 -12.91 4.04 -15.10
C SER A 34 -13.72 2.77 -15.44
N MET A 35 -13.70 2.33 -16.71
CA MET A 35 -14.46 1.16 -17.23
C MET A 35 -13.60 0.38 -18.22
N GLN A 36 -12.41 -0.03 -17.77
CA GLN A 36 -11.60 -0.97 -18.53
C GLN A 36 -12.18 -2.37 -18.36
N ASN A 37 -12.51 -3.01 -19.49
CA ASN A 37 -12.91 -4.41 -19.50
C ASN A 37 -11.69 -5.25 -19.84
N ILE A 38 -11.41 -6.27 -19.02
CA ILE A 38 -10.36 -7.25 -19.28
C ILE A 38 -11.07 -8.53 -19.71
N SER A 39 -10.75 -9.02 -20.92
CA SER A 39 -11.32 -10.27 -21.41
C SER A 39 -10.79 -11.46 -20.60
N GLN A 40 -11.59 -12.52 -20.48
CA GLN A 40 -11.13 -13.75 -19.82
C GLN A 40 -9.89 -14.33 -20.50
N GLU A 41 -9.77 -14.14 -21.82
CA GLU A 41 -8.63 -14.58 -22.61
C GLU A 41 -7.31 -13.93 -22.17
N ILE A 42 -7.32 -12.61 -21.94
CA ILE A 42 -6.15 -11.87 -21.43
C ILE A 42 -5.74 -12.42 -20.07
N VAL A 43 -6.70 -12.62 -19.16
CA VAL A 43 -6.43 -13.17 -17.82
C VAL A 43 -5.83 -14.58 -17.90
N THR A 44 -6.30 -15.42 -18.82
CA THR A 44 -5.79 -16.79 -18.98
C THR A 44 -4.42 -16.87 -19.65
N ASN A 45 -4.05 -15.86 -20.43
CA ASN A 45 -2.79 -15.82 -21.19
C ASN A 45 -1.68 -15.01 -20.50
N LEU A 46 -1.96 -14.50 -19.30
CA LEU A 46 -1.05 -13.65 -18.56
C LEU A 46 0.27 -14.37 -18.26
N TRP A 47 1.39 -13.72 -18.56
CA TRP A 47 2.68 -14.30 -18.27
C TRP A 47 3.06 -14.01 -16.83
N ILE A 48 3.16 -15.08 -16.04
CA ILE A 48 3.50 -14.99 -14.62
C ILE A 48 4.81 -15.74 -14.41
N PRO A 49 5.86 -15.08 -13.90
CA PRO A 49 7.06 -15.77 -13.45
C PRO A 49 6.70 -16.62 -12.23
N ILE A 50 7.01 -17.91 -12.28
CA ILE A 50 6.76 -18.84 -11.18
C ILE A 50 8.13 -19.36 -10.69
N PRO A 51 8.85 -18.61 -9.84
CA PRO A 51 10.11 -19.09 -9.25
C PRO A 51 9.84 -20.25 -8.28
N PRO A 52 10.88 -20.91 -7.72
CA PRO A 52 10.70 -21.93 -6.69
C PRO A 52 9.90 -21.42 -5.49
N ILE A 53 9.19 -22.32 -4.80
CA ILE A 53 8.29 -21.94 -3.70
C ILE A 53 9.00 -21.18 -2.57
N ASP A 54 10.25 -21.55 -2.30
CA ASP A 54 11.07 -20.89 -1.26
C ASP A 54 11.38 -19.44 -1.63
N GLU A 55 11.67 -19.17 -2.90
CA GLU A 55 11.91 -17.81 -3.40
C GLU A 55 10.61 -17.00 -3.40
N GLN A 56 9.48 -17.60 -3.76
CA GLN A 56 8.17 -16.95 -3.65
C GLN A 56 7.89 -16.51 -2.21
N ASN A 57 8.12 -17.39 -1.23
CA ASN A 57 7.94 -17.08 0.18
C ASN A 57 8.89 -15.95 0.64
N GLN A 58 10.17 -16.01 0.25
CA GLN A 58 11.13 -14.95 0.59
C GLN A 58 10.72 -13.58 0.04
N ILE A 59 10.24 -13.53 -1.20
CA ILE A 59 9.74 -12.31 -1.83
C ILE A 59 8.54 -11.78 -1.05
N VAL A 60 7.58 -12.65 -0.71
CA VAL A 60 6.38 -12.26 0.05
C VAL A 60 6.74 -11.73 1.43
N ASP A 61 7.59 -12.43 2.17
CA ASP A 61 8.02 -12.03 3.50
C ASP A 61 8.76 -10.70 3.48
N HIS A 62 9.61 -10.49 2.47
CA HIS A 62 10.29 -9.22 2.26
C HIS A 62 9.29 -8.08 2.03
N ILE A 63 8.29 -8.28 1.16
CA ILE A 63 7.27 -7.27 0.90
C ILE A 63 6.45 -6.99 2.16
N LYS A 64 5.96 -8.02 2.86
CA LYS A 64 5.19 -7.87 4.10
C LYS A 64 5.96 -7.14 5.18
N ALA A 65 7.25 -7.45 5.37
CA ALA A 65 8.09 -6.78 6.34
C ALA A 65 8.24 -5.28 6.03
N ASN A 66 8.35 -4.89 4.75
CA ASN A 66 8.42 -3.49 4.37
C ASN A 66 7.07 -2.78 4.53
N VAL A 67 5.96 -3.42 4.18
CA VAL A 67 4.60 -2.88 4.39
C VAL A 67 4.36 -2.62 5.88
N LEU A 68 4.71 -3.58 6.75
CA LEU A 68 4.56 -3.43 8.20
C LEU A 68 5.37 -2.24 8.75
N LYS A 69 6.59 -2.02 8.24
CA LYS A 69 7.39 -0.85 8.62
C LYS A 69 6.69 0.46 8.23
N LEU A 70 6.13 0.53 7.03
CA LEU A 70 5.38 1.70 6.55
C LEU A 70 4.10 1.94 7.36
N ASP A 71 3.40 0.88 7.73
CA ASP A 71 2.21 0.97 8.58
C ASP A 71 2.56 1.53 9.97
N ASN A 72 3.64 1.03 10.58
CA ASN A 72 4.13 1.52 11.86
C ASN A 72 4.54 3.02 11.79
N LEU A 73 5.21 3.43 10.72
CA LEU A 73 5.53 4.84 10.49
C LEU A 73 4.27 5.69 10.34
N THR A 74 3.26 5.18 9.64
CA THR A 74 1.97 5.87 9.46
C THR A 74 1.26 6.06 10.80
N VAL A 75 1.25 5.03 11.67
CA VAL A 75 0.68 5.11 13.02
C VAL A 75 1.43 6.15 13.86
N ALA A 76 2.77 6.12 13.86
CA ALA A 76 3.59 7.06 14.61
C ALA A 76 3.38 8.51 14.14
N ALA A 77 3.27 8.74 12.82
CA ALA A 77 2.99 10.05 12.25
C ALA A 77 1.62 10.57 12.69
N LYS A 78 0.57 9.73 12.62
CA LYS A 78 -0.78 10.10 13.09
C LYS A 78 -0.78 10.47 14.57
N ARG A 79 -0.10 9.68 15.40
CA ARG A 79 0.03 9.98 16.84
C ARG A 79 0.74 11.30 17.10
N THR A 80 1.77 11.61 16.32
CA THR A 80 2.50 12.87 16.42
C THR A 80 1.61 14.06 16.06
N ILE A 81 0.79 13.94 15.02
CA ILE A 81 -0.20 14.97 14.64
C ILE A 81 -1.19 15.22 15.78
N GLU A 82 -1.73 14.17 16.39
CA GLU A 82 -2.65 14.29 17.54
C GLU A 82 -2.00 15.06 18.70
N LEU A 83 -0.78 14.69 19.09
CA LEU A 83 -0.05 15.34 20.19
C LEU A 83 0.25 16.82 19.89
N LEU A 84 0.57 17.15 18.64
CA LEU A 84 0.78 18.54 18.22
C LEU A 84 -0.51 19.36 18.29
N GLN A 85 -1.66 18.76 17.93
CA GLN A 85 -2.97 19.40 18.05
C GLN A 85 -3.35 19.63 19.52
N GLU A 86 -3.16 18.63 20.39
CA GLU A 86 -3.40 18.77 21.82
C GLU A 86 -2.52 19.87 22.43
N ARG A 87 -1.22 19.85 22.13
CA ARG A 87 -0.28 20.89 22.58
C ARG A 87 -0.69 22.27 22.10
N ARG A 88 -1.12 22.41 20.84
CA ARG A 88 -1.59 23.69 20.31
C ARG A 88 -2.80 24.19 21.10
N THR A 89 -3.78 23.33 21.34
CA THR A 89 -4.98 23.68 22.12
C THR A 89 -4.61 24.09 23.54
N ALA A 90 -3.77 23.32 24.22
CA ALA A 90 -3.31 23.63 25.58
C ALA A 90 -2.56 24.98 25.65
N LEU A 91 -1.70 25.27 24.66
CA LEU A 91 -1.00 26.56 24.59
C LEU A 91 -1.96 27.74 24.38
N ILE A 92 -2.97 27.58 23.51
CA ILE A 92 -4.00 28.61 23.31
C ILE A 92 -4.78 28.82 24.61
N THR A 93 -5.24 27.75 25.25
CA THR A 93 -5.96 27.82 26.53
C THR A 93 -5.12 28.52 27.58
N ALA A 94 -3.86 28.14 27.75
CA ALA A 94 -2.97 28.72 28.74
C ALA A 94 -2.62 30.20 28.45
N ALA A 95 -2.54 30.60 27.17
CA ALA A 95 -2.38 32.01 26.80
C ALA A 95 -3.65 32.84 27.11
N VAL A 96 -4.84 32.29 26.83
CA VAL A 96 -6.13 32.98 27.07
C VAL A 96 -6.48 33.05 28.56
N THR A 97 -6.12 32.03 29.35
CA THR A 97 -6.30 32.04 30.82
C THR A 97 -5.22 32.84 31.55
N GLY A 98 -4.25 33.42 30.83
CA GLY A 98 -3.18 34.23 31.40
C GLY A 98 -2.10 33.42 32.13
N GLN A 99 -2.11 32.09 32.02
CA GLN A 99 -1.07 31.21 32.58
C GLN A 99 0.26 31.32 31.83
N ILE A 100 0.24 31.81 30.59
CA ILE A 100 1.43 32.11 29.79
C ILE A 100 1.40 33.57 29.34
N SER A 101 2.46 34.33 29.64
CA SER A 101 2.59 35.72 29.18
C SER A 101 2.87 35.79 27.69
N ILE A 102 1.93 36.35 26.96
CA ILE A 102 2.07 36.70 25.55
C ILE A 102 2.86 38.02 25.50
N LYS A 103 4.12 37.99 25.03
CA LYS A 103 4.88 39.24 24.83
C LYS A 103 4.25 40.02 23.67
N LYS A 104 3.83 41.25 23.96
CA LYS A 104 3.29 42.23 23.00
C LYS A 104 4.38 42.76 22.08
#